data_AF-A0A3S3LTV2-F1
#
_entry.id   AF-A0A3S3LTV2-F1
#
_cell.length_a   1.000
_cell.length_b   1.000
_cell.length_c   1.000
_cell.angle_alpha   90.00
_cell.angle_beta   90.00
_cell.angle_gamma   90.00
#
_symmetry.space_group_name_H-M   'P 1'
#
loop_
_entity.id
_entity.type
_entity.pdbx_description
1 polymer ?
#
loop_
_entity_poly.entity_id
_entity_poly.type
_entity_poly.pdbx_seq_one_letter_code
_entity_poly.pdbx_strand_id
1 'polypeptide(L)'
;MTDQTRSPEPSDAPAGGASAADSVGGAVHDDGKVSRPGEQSGPAMDTHPTDDEARIAGVVVQTRADVGDAPEERIVDVLRQRFSDIGLDLGDDRIRALAAEVSGG
;
A
#
# COMPACT_ATOMS: atom_id res chain seq x y z
N MET A 1 46.03 7.77 24.13
CA MET A 1 45.86 8.06 25.56
C MET A 1 44.62 8.95 25.68
N THR A 2 43.57 8.42 26.32
CA THR A 2 42.29 9.03 26.71
C THR A 2 42.55 10.41 27.38
N ASP A 3 41.67 11.43 27.40
CA ASP A 3 40.31 11.43 27.95
C ASP A 3 39.69 12.85 28.02
N GLN A 4 38.36 12.91 28.14
CA GLN A 4 37.49 13.96 28.74
C GLN A 4 37.49 15.39 28.15
N THR A 5 36.36 16.02 27.79
CA THR A 5 35.26 16.31 28.73
C THR A 5 33.95 16.69 27.99
N ARG A 6 32.91 15.89 28.25
CA ARG A 6 31.46 16.17 28.45
C ARG A 6 30.80 17.47 27.93
N SER A 7 29.69 17.28 27.21
CA SER A 7 28.70 18.23 26.66
C SER A 7 28.07 19.25 27.63
N PRO A 8 27.33 20.20 27.05
CA PRO A 8 25.88 20.21 27.27
C PRO A 8 25.08 20.11 25.95
N GLU A 9 24.15 19.14 25.91
CA GLU A 9 22.86 19.26 25.21
C GLU A 9 21.94 20.13 26.12
N PRO A 10 20.86 20.79 25.65
CA PRO A 10 19.95 20.24 24.63
C PRO A 10 19.27 21.25 23.68
N SER A 11 18.55 20.66 22.70
CA SER A 11 17.37 21.19 22.00
C SER A 11 17.64 22.31 20.99
N ASP A 12 17.16 22.25 19.75
CA ASP A 12 15.85 21.78 19.31
C ASP A 12 15.95 21.26 17.86
N ALA A 13 14.96 20.46 17.48
CA ALA A 13 14.90 19.64 16.29
C ALA A 13 15.18 20.37 14.96
N PRO A 14 15.58 19.65 13.90
CA PRO A 14 15.63 20.22 12.56
C PRO A 14 14.20 20.57 12.14
N ALA A 15 13.90 21.87 12.07
CA ALA A 15 12.78 22.37 11.29
C ALA A 15 13.08 22.11 9.80
N GLY A 16 12.95 20.85 9.39
CA GLY A 16 12.80 20.44 8.00
C GLY A 16 11.43 20.87 7.48
N GLY A 17 11.13 22.17 7.56
CA GLY A 17 10.08 22.80 6.80
C GLY A 17 10.71 23.30 5.52
N ALA A 18 10.26 22.77 4.38
CA ALA A 18 10.62 23.32 3.08
C ALA A 18 10.47 24.86 3.14
N SER A 19 11.57 25.57 2.88
CA SER A 19 11.57 27.03 2.80
C SER A 19 10.47 27.46 1.83
N ALA A 20 9.67 28.46 2.20
CA ALA A 20 8.61 29.00 1.34
C ALA A 20 9.12 29.48 -0.05
N ALA A 21 10.44 29.62 -0.22
CA ALA A 21 11.09 29.92 -1.48
C ALA A 21 11.06 28.76 -2.50
N ASP A 22 10.80 27.51 -2.09
CA ASP A 22 10.73 26.34 -2.98
C ASP A 22 9.28 25.98 -3.37
N SER A 23 8.32 26.86 -3.10
CA SER A 23 6.98 26.75 -3.68
C SER A 23 7.04 27.14 -5.16
N VAL A 24 7.19 26.14 -6.04
CA VAL A 24 6.87 26.31 -7.46
C VAL A 24 5.35 26.53 -7.56
N GLY A 25 4.94 27.79 -7.40
CA GLY A 25 3.59 28.26 -7.64
C GLY A 25 3.30 28.15 -9.14
N GLY A 26 2.67 27.04 -9.54
CA GLY A 26 2.13 26.90 -10.89
C GLY A 26 1.07 27.98 -11.09
N ALA A 27 1.40 29.00 -11.89
CA ALA A 27 0.42 29.96 -12.37
C ALA A 27 -0.63 29.20 -13.20
N VAL A 28 -1.75 28.86 -12.58
CA VAL A 28 -2.92 28.37 -13.30
C VAL A 28 -3.45 29.55 -14.11
N HIS A 29 -3.32 29.48 -15.43
CA HIS A 29 -4.04 30.38 -16.30
C HIS A 29 -5.53 30.06 -16.14
N ASP A 30 -6.31 31.00 -15.59
CA ASP A 30 -7.77 30.97 -15.66
C ASP A 30 -8.17 31.31 -17.10
N ASP A 31 -7.89 30.39 -18.02
CA ASP A 31 -8.47 30.41 -19.35
C ASP A 31 -9.84 29.77 -19.20
N GLY A 32 -10.89 30.60 -19.25
CA GLY A 32 -12.29 30.18 -19.20
C GLY A 32 -12.60 29.19 -20.32
N LYS A 33 -12.28 27.92 -20.10
CA LYS A 33 -12.62 26.80 -20.98
C LYS A 33 -14.10 26.54 -20.79
N VAL A 34 -14.90 26.98 -21.76
CA VAL A 34 -16.29 26.55 -21.89
C VAL A 34 -16.26 25.02 -22.02
N SER A 35 -16.61 24.31 -20.94
CA SER A 35 -16.66 22.85 -20.93
C SER A 35 -17.53 22.38 -22.08
N ARG A 36 -16.91 21.74 -23.07
CA ARG A 36 -17.66 21.12 -24.17
C ARG A 36 -18.39 19.91 -23.61
N PRO A 37 -19.60 19.56 -24.11
CA PRO A 37 -20.25 18.32 -23.73
C PRO A 37 -19.30 17.14 -24.04
N GLY A 38 -18.72 16.54 -23.00
CA GLY A 38 -17.76 15.43 -23.12
C GLY A 38 -16.34 15.71 -22.59
N GLU A 39 -16.00 16.92 -22.15
CA GLU A 39 -14.73 17.16 -21.44
C GLU A 39 -14.85 16.67 -19.99
N GLN A 40 -14.05 15.65 -19.63
CA GLN A 40 -13.94 15.19 -18.25
C GLN A 40 -13.30 16.27 -17.38
N SER A 41 -14.04 16.80 -16.41
CA SER A 41 -13.56 17.79 -15.43
C SER A 41 -12.66 17.21 -14.34
N GLY A 42 -12.44 15.90 -14.29
CA GLY A 42 -11.57 15.23 -13.32
C GLY A 42 -11.13 13.85 -13.79
N PRO A 43 -10.15 13.22 -13.12
CA PRO A 43 -9.66 11.88 -13.47
C PRO A 43 -10.82 10.90 -13.59
N ALA A 44 -10.87 10.13 -14.68
CA ALA A 44 -11.82 9.02 -14.80
C ALA A 44 -11.46 7.97 -13.76
N MET A 45 -12.24 7.87 -12.69
CA MET A 45 -12.19 6.73 -11.79
C MET A 45 -13.01 5.61 -12.41
N ASP A 46 -12.38 4.79 -13.24
CA ASP A 46 -13.01 3.57 -13.75
C ASP A 46 -12.98 2.51 -12.63
N THR A 47 -14.09 2.40 -11.89
CA THR A 47 -14.25 1.40 -10.84
C THR A 47 -14.84 0.13 -11.46
N HIS A 48 -14.03 -0.66 -12.14
CA HIS A 48 -14.45 -2.00 -12.55
C HIS A 48 -14.61 -2.89 -11.30
N PRO A 49 -15.76 -3.56 -11.10
CA PRO A 49 -15.88 -4.55 -10.05
C PRO A 49 -14.89 -5.68 -10.35
N THR A 50 -13.92 -5.89 -9.47
CA THR A 50 -13.01 -7.04 -9.56
C THR A 50 -13.72 -8.28 -9.02
N ASP A 51 -13.77 -9.34 -9.83
CA ASP A 51 -14.31 -10.63 -9.44
C ASP A 51 -13.57 -11.19 -8.20
N ASP A 52 -14.27 -11.97 -7.38
CA ASP A 52 -13.68 -12.53 -6.15
C ASP A 52 -12.48 -13.43 -6.48
N GLU A 53 -12.52 -14.17 -7.58
CA GLU A 53 -11.39 -15.01 -8.04
C GLU A 53 -10.15 -14.17 -8.39
N ALA A 54 -10.34 -13.02 -9.04
CA ALA A 54 -9.24 -12.11 -9.36
C ALA A 54 -8.64 -11.48 -8.10
N ARG A 55 -9.49 -11.16 -7.10
CA ARG A 55 -9.03 -10.71 -5.77
C ARG A 55 -8.23 -11.81 -5.06
N ILE A 56 -8.71 -13.04 -5.09
CA ILE A 56 -8.04 -14.20 -4.48
C ILE A 56 -6.67 -14.43 -5.10
N ALA A 57 -6.59 -14.45 -6.43
CA ALA A 57 -5.32 -14.60 -7.15
C ALA A 57 -4.31 -13.50 -6.75
N GLY A 58 -4.77 -12.24 -6.67
CA GLY A 58 -3.93 -11.13 -6.23
C GLY A 58 -3.38 -11.30 -4.80
N VAL A 59 -4.23 -11.73 -3.87
CA VAL A 59 -3.83 -12.00 -2.48
C VAL A 59 -2.82 -13.15 -2.41
N VAL A 60 -3.01 -14.22 -3.18
CA VAL A 60 -2.12 -15.38 -3.22
C VAL A 60 -0.74 -14.99 -3.73
N VAL A 61 -0.66 -14.26 -4.85
CA VAL A 61 0.61 -13.77 -5.43
C VAL A 61 1.37 -12.91 -4.43
N GLN A 62 0.69 -11.95 -3.78
CA GLN A 62 1.32 -11.10 -2.78
C GLN A 62 1.76 -11.90 -1.55
N THR A 63 0.93 -12.84 -1.08
CA THR A 63 1.25 -13.67 0.09
C THR A 63 2.48 -14.56 -0.17
N ARG A 64 2.61 -15.11 -1.39
CA ARG A 64 3.81 -15.85 -1.79
C ARG A 64 5.06 -14.97 -1.74
N ALA A 65 4.99 -13.74 -2.23
CA ALA A 65 6.12 -12.82 -2.17
C ALA A 65 6.50 -12.43 -0.73
N ASP A 66 5.51 -12.31 0.16
CA ASP A 66 5.74 -11.83 1.52
C ASP A 66 6.17 -12.94 2.49
N VAL A 67 5.59 -14.15 2.38
CA VAL A 67 5.74 -15.24 3.36
C VAL A 67 5.82 -16.64 2.72
N GLY A 68 6.19 -16.76 1.44
CA GLY A 68 6.24 -18.06 0.73
C GLY A 68 7.15 -19.11 1.37
N ASP A 69 8.26 -18.68 2.00
CA ASP A 69 9.20 -19.57 2.69
C ASP A 69 8.81 -19.91 4.14
N ALA A 70 7.67 -19.39 4.62
CA ALA A 70 7.19 -19.65 5.97
C ALA A 70 6.53 -21.04 6.07
N PRO A 71 6.39 -21.60 7.29
CA PRO A 71 5.59 -22.81 7.50
C PRO A 71 4.16 -22.63 7.00
N GLU A 72 3.56 -23.71 6.48
CA GLU A 72 2.21 -23.68 5.91
C GLU A 72 1.17 -23.16 6.90
N GLU A 73 1.29 -23.50 8.19
CA GLU A 73 0.40 -23.01 9.25
C GLU A 73 0.44 -21.48 9.34
N ARG A 74 1.63 -20.89 9.17
CA ARG A 74 1.80 -19.43 9.18
C ARG A 74 1.17 -18.80 7.94
N ILE A 75 1.28 -19.45 6.79
CA ILE A 75 0.67 -18.98 5.54
C ILE A 75 -0.87 -19.03 5.65
N VAL A 76 -1.44 -20.09 6.22
CA VAL A 76 -2.88 -20.21 6.51
C VAL A 76 -3.38 -19.05 7.36
N ASP A 77 -2.68 -18.73 8.45
CA ASP A 77 -3.06 -17.62 9.34
C ASP A 77 -3.05 -16.26 8.62
N VAL A 78 -2.05 -16.04 7.76
CA VAL A 78 -1.94 -14.80 6.97
C VAL A 78 -3.05 -14.71 5.93
N LEU A 79 -3.36 -15.79 5.23
CA LEU A 79 -4.43 -15.83 4.24
C LEU A 79 -5.79 -15.57 4.90
N ARG A 80 -6.08 -16.20 6.05
CA ARG A 80 -7.31 -15.94 6.84
C ARG A 80 -7.48 -14.46 7.16
N GLN A 81 -6.42 -13.84 7.67
CA GLN A 81 -6.45 -12.42 8.03
C GLN A 81 -6.72 -11.55 6.79
N ARG A 82 -5.96 -11.75 5.71
CA ARG A 82 -6.08 -10.94 4.50
C ARG A 82 -7.45 -11.04 3.85
N PHE A 83 -8.01 -12.25 3.75
CA PHE A 83 -9.34 -12.44 3.18
C PHE A 83 -10.42 -11.78 4.07
N SER A 84 -10.28 -11.89 5.40
CA SER A 84 -11.16 -11.18 6.34
C SER A 84 -11.06 -9.66 6.19
N ASP A 85 -9.86 -9.12 6.02
CA ASP A 85 -9.61 -7.67 5.87
C ASP A 85 -10.29 -7.08 4.62
N ILE A 86 -10.41 -7.89 3.56
CA ILE A 86 -11.08 -7.49 2.31
C ILE A 86 -12.53 -7.98 2.21
N GLY A 87 -13.06 -8.58 3.28
CA GLY A 87 -14.44 -9.04 3.37
C GLY A 87 -14.76 -10.27 2.52
N LEU A 88 -13.76 -11.09 2.17
CA LEU A 88 -13.96 -12.39 1.51
C LEU A 88 -13.95 -13.50 2.55
N ASP A 89 -15.09 -14.19 2.69
CA ASP A 89 -15.21 -15.36 3.56
C ASP A 89 -14.92 -16.63 2.76
N LEU A 90 -13.76 -17.25 3.03
CA LEU A 90 -13.35 -18.50 2.41
C LEU A 90 -13.35 -19.62 3.46
N GLY A 91 -13.94 -20.75 3.11
CA GLY A 91 -13.91 -21.94 3.96
C GLY A 91 -12.48 -22.42 4.22
N ASP A 92 -12.27 -23.01 5.39
CA ASP A 92 -10.96 -23.51 5.85
C ASP A 92 -10.26 -24.41 4.83
N ASP A 93 -11.00 -25.29 4.16
CA ASP A 93 -10.44 -26.20 3.15
C ASP A 93 -9.86 -25.43 1.95
N ARG A 94 -10.53 -24.34 1.54
CA ARG A 94 -10.05 -23.48 0.46
C ARG A 94 -8.80 -22.71 0.90
N ILE A 95 -8.77 -22.22 2.13
CA ILE A 95 -7.59 -21.54 2.66
C ILE A 95 -6.38 -22.49 2.73
N ARG A 96 -6.58 -23.74 3.18
CA ARG A 96 -5.51 -24.74 3.18
C ARG A 96 -5.00 -25.06 1.77
N ALA A 97 -5.90 -25.19 0.80
CA ALA A 97 -5.49 -25.41 -0.59
C ALA A 97 -4.64 -24.25 -1.13
N LEU A 98 -5.03 -23.00 -0.84
CA LEU A 98 -4.27 -21.81 -1.22
C LEU A 98 -2.92 -21.72 -0.48
N ALA A 99 -2.86 -22.14 0.79
CA ALA A 99 -1.61 -22.16 1.54
C ALA A 99 -0.61 -23.18 0.96
N ALA A 100 -1.08 -24.36 0.57
CA ALA A 100 -0.28 -25.37 -0.12
C ALA A 100 0.20 -24.89 -1.50
N GLU A 101 -0.63 -24.12 -2.21
CA GLU A 101 -0.21 -23.45 -3.45
C GLU A 101 0.91 -22.44 -3.18
N VAL A 102 0.80 -21.63 -2.13
CA VAL A 102 1.81 -20.63 -1.78
C VAL A 102 3.14 -21.28 -1.40
N SER A 103 3.13 -22.36 -0.61
CA SER A 103 4.34 -23.04 -0.10
C SER A 103 5.03 -23.95 -1.11
N GLY A 104 4.28 -24.53 -2.06
CA GLY A 104 4.80 -25.45 -3.08
C GLY A 104 5.19 -24.78 -4.41
N GLY A 105 5.14 -23.45 -4.47
CA GLY A 105 5.38 -22.64 -5.66
C GLY A 105 6.83 -22.36 -5.99
#